data_AF-A0A815TRQ5-F1
#
_entry.id   AF-A0A815TRQ5-F1
#
_cell.length_a   1.000
_cell.length_b   1.000
_cell.length_c   1.000
_cell.angle_alpha   90.00
_cell.angle_beta   90.00
_cell.angle_gamma   90.00
#
_symmetry.space_group_name_H-M   'P 1'
#
loop_
_entity.id
_entity.type
_entity.pdbx_description
1 polymer ?
#
loop_
_entity_poly.entity_id
_entity_poly.type
_entity_poly.pdbx_seq_one_letter_code
_entity_poly.pdbx_strand_id
1 'polypeptide(L)'
;IAVANYGTHTIGIFYGFDNGSFEDQIELSTGISRPISIHLVDLNKDTFIDIIIINYGTNSFSVFYGNEIFIKPTFYTINSVSPYSINVGDFNQDTRLDIAVALSGSNQV
;
A
#
# COMPACT_ATOMS: atom_id res chain seq x y z
N ILE A 1 -8.74 -6.87 8.13
CA ILE A 1 -9.14 -6.46 6.76
C ILE A 1 -8.58 -5.06 6.50
N ALA A 2 -8.21 -4.74 5.26
CA ALA A 2 -7.83 -3.40 4.83
C ALA A 2 -8.73 -2.93 3.68
N VAL A 3 -9.15 -1.67 3.68
CA VAL A 3 -10.08 -1.08 2.71
C VAL A 3 -9.50 0.23 2.18
N ALA A 4 -9.49 0.39 0.85
CA ALA A 4 -9.07 1.64 0.21
C ALA A 4 -10.25 2.60 0.06
N ASN A 5 -10.12 3.82 0.59
CA ASN A 5 -11.18 4.82 0.52
C ASN A 5 -10.84 5.89 -0.52
N TYR A 6 -11.19 5.59 -1.79
CA TYR A 6 -10.90 6.43 -2.96
C TYR A 6 -11.26 7.91 -2.78
N GLY A 7 -12.36 8.21 -2.09
CA GLY A 7 -12.91 9.56 -1.94
C GLY A 7 -12.35 10.37 -0.76
N THR A 8 -11.67 9.74 0.19
CA THR A 8 -11.26 10.40 1.45
C THR A 8 -9.75 10.50 1.63
N HIS A 9 -8.96 9.98 0.68
CA HIS A 9 -7.50 9.93 0.76
C HIS A 9 -6.99 9.16 2.00
N THR A 10 -7.77 8.16 2.43
CA THR A 10 -7.46 7.29 3.57
C THR A 10 -7.56 5.82 3.17
N ILE A 11 -6.98 4.95 4.00
CA ILE A 11 -7.36 3.54 4.07
C ILE A 11 -7.93 3.24 5.45
N GLY A 12 -8.82 2.25 5.52
CA GLY A 12 -9.36 1.71 6.76
C GLY A 12 -8.75 0.36 7.10
N ILE A 13 -8.32 0.18 8.35
CA ILE A 13 -7.85 -1.09 8.89
C ILE A 13 -8.82 -1.56 9.96
N PHE A 14 -9.19 -2.84 9.87
CA PHE A 14 -10.05 -3.54 10.81
C PHE A 14 -9.30 -4.75 11.35
N TYR A 15 -8.97 -4.75 12.65
CA TYR A 15 -8.39 -5.91 13.31
C TYR A 15 -9.49 -6.92 13.63
N GLY A 16 -9.23 -8.19 13.31
CA GLY A 16 -10.20 -9.27 13.51
C GLY A 16 -10.04 -9.90 14.88
N PHE A 17 -11.14 -10.34 15.44
CA PHE A 17 -11.18 -11.23 16.59
C PHE A 17 -11.36 -12.68 16.13
N ASP A 18 -11.01 -13.65 16.99
CA ASP A 18 -11.12 -15.08 16.71
C ASP A 18 -12.57 -15.62 16.61
N ASN A 19 -13.56 -14.74 16.77
CA ASN A 19 -14.98 -15.04 16.64
C ASN A 19 -15.59 -14.50 15.32
N GLY A 20 -14.78 -13.90 14.44
CA GLY A 20 -15.22 -13.33 13.17
C GLY A 20 -15.78 -11.91 13.24
N SER A 21 -15.78 -11.24 14.40
CA SER A 21 -16.03 -9.80 14.48
C SER A 21 -14.74 -8.98 14.28
N PHE A 22 -14.88 -7.67 14.14
CA PHE A 22 -13.76 -6.75 13.98
C PHE A 22 -13.81 -5.63 15.02
N GLU A 23 -12.64 -5.08 15.35
CA GLU A 23 -12.51 -3.80 16.06
C GLU A 23 -13.02 -2.63 15.21
N ASP A 24 -13.16 -1.48 15.86
CA ASP A 24 -13.44 -0.22 15.18
C ASP A 24 -12.36 0.10 14.14
N GLN A 25 -12.77 0.80 13.09
CA GLN A 25 -11.88 1.16 11.99
C GLN A 25 -10.77 2.10 12.48
N ILE A 26 -9.53 1.76 12.13
CA ILE A 26 -8.40 2.69 12.20
C ILE A 26 -8.23 3.31 10.81
N GLU A 27 -8.23 4.63 10.74
CA GLU A 27 -7.98 5.36 9.50
C GLU A 27 -6.53 5.79 9.38
N LEU A 28 -5.90 5.43 8.25
CA LEU A 28 -4.55 5.85 7.92
C LEU A 28 -4.60 6.81 6.72
N SER A 29 -4.02 8.01 6.88
CA SER A 29 -3.96 9.01 5.82
C SER A 29 -2.91 8.65 4.78
N THR A 30 -3.31 8.58 3.51
CA THR A 30 -2.41 8.32 2.37
C THR A 30 -1.86 9.60 1.73
N GLY A 31 -1.97 10.75 2.41
CA GLY A 31 -1.74 12.06 1.80
C GLY A 31 -2.86 12.44 0.83
N ILE A 32 -2.68 13.50 0.03
CA ILE A 32 -3.68 13.88 -0.99
C ILE A 32 -3.55 12.91 -2.17
N SER A 33 -4.35 11.84 -2.14
CA SER A 33 -4.35 10.77 -3.16
C SER A 33 -5.71 10.09 -3.32
N ARG A 34 -5.82 9.23 -4.34
CA ARG A 34 -6.99 8.35 -4.53
C ARG A 34 -6.56 6.89 -4.38
N PRO A 35 -6.55 6.33 -3.15
CA PRO A 35 -6.11 4.96 -2.95
C PRO A 35 -7.08 4.00 -3.67
N ILE A 36 -6.55 3.10 -4.51
CA ILE A 36 -7.36 2.14 -5.29
C ILE A 36 -6.96 0.67 -5.09
N SER A 37 -5.77 0.41 -4.56
CA SER A 37 -5.26 -0.94 -4.35
C SER A 37 -4.42 -0.99 -3.09
N ILE A 38 -4.53 -2.10 -2.36
CA ILE A 38 -3.77 -2.39 -1.15
C ILE A 38 -3.09 -3.75 -1.33
N HIS A 39 -1.81 -3.83 -0.98
CA HIS A 39 -1.06 -5.07 -0.92
C HIS A 39 -0.44 -5.21 0.48
N LEU A 40 -0.53 -6.40 1.06
CA LEU A 40 -0.07 -6.71 2.41
C LEU A 40 1.09 -7.70 2.32
N VAL A 41 2.26 -7.32 2.82
CA VAL A 41 3.47 -8.14 2.76
C VAL A 41 4.50 -7.64 3.77
N ASP A 42 5.31 -8.52 4.35
CA ASP A 42 6.51 -8.10 5.08
C ASP A 42 7.61 -7.75 4.07
N LEU A 43 7.65 -6.48 3.64
CA LEU A 43 8.51 -5.96 2.57
C LEU A 43 9.95 -5.81 3.06
N ASN A 44 10.14 -5.41 4.32
CA ASN A 44 11.45 -5.12 4.90
C ASN A 44 12.04 -6.28 5.74
N LYS A 45 11.31 -7.39 5.90
CA LYS A 45 11.67 -8.59 6.67
C LYS A 45 11.80 -8.36 8.17
N ASP A 46 10.98 -7.47 8.73
CA ASP A 46 10.97 -7.18 10.17
C ASP A 46 9.89 -7.96 10.95
N THR A 47 9.19 -8.88 10.29
CA THR A 47 8.08 -9.71 10.80
C THR A 47 6.75 -8.98 10.98
N PHE A 48 6.71 -7.67 10.77
CA PHE A 48 5.46 -6.92 10.71
C PHE A 48 4.96 -6.86 9.27
N ILE A 49 3.64 -6.93 9.10
CA ILE A 49 3.05 -6.78 7.77
C ILE A 49 3.11 -5.31 7.38
N ASP A 50 3.73 -5.01 6.25
CA ASP A 50 3.69 -3.69 5.62
C ASP A 50 2.46 -3.55 4.72
N ILE A 51 2.03 -2.31 4.49
CA ILE A 51 0.88 -1.98 3.66
C ILE A 51 1.34 -1.11 2.50
N ILE A 52 1.28 -1.66 1.28
CA ILE A 52 1.61 -0.94 0.06
C ILE A 52 0.31 -0.48 -0.60
N ILE A 53 0.24 0.80 -0.95
CA ILE A 53 -0.98 1.45 -1.43
C ILE A 53 -0.71 2.17 -2.74
N ILE A 54 -1.55 1.89 -3.73
CA ILE A 54 -1.54 2.59 -4.99
C ILE A 54 -2.40 3.84 -4.92
N ASN A 55 -1.77 4.98 -5.16
CA ASN A 55 -2.38 6.30 -5.14
C ASN A 55 -2.71 6.73 -6.58
N TYR A 56 -3.91 6.38 -7.04
CA TYR A 56 -4.35 6.71 -8.39
C TYR A 56 -4.38 8.23 -8.62
N GLY A 57 -4.03 8.65 -9.83
CA GLY A 57 -3.97 10.06 -10.21
C GLY A 57 -2.82 10.87 -9.56
N THR A 58 -1.96 10.24 -8.76
CA THR A 58 -0.69 10.82 -8.32
C THR A 58 0.47 10.25 -9.14
N ASN A 59 1.69 10.70 -8.86
CA ASN A 59 2.93 10.13 -9.38
C ASN A 59 3.65 9.29 -8.31
N SER A 60 2.91 8.64 -7.41
CA SER A 60 3.51 7.90 -6.31
C SER A 60 2.70 6.68 -5.90
N PHE A 61 3.35 5.72 -5.25
CA PHE A 61 2.70 4.80 -4.33
C PHE A 61 3.19 5.09 -2.92
N SER A 62 2.48 4.59 -1.91
CA SER A 62 2.88 4.77 -0.51
C SER A 62 3.02 3.43 0.20
N VAL A 63 3.98 3.35 1.11
CA VAL A 63 4.20 2.19 1.99
C VAL A 63 4.03 2.64 3.43
N PHE A 64 3.15 1.99 4.17
CA PHE A 64 3.16 2.03 5.62
C PHE A 64 3.97 0.83 6.09
N TYR A 65 5.15 1.11 6.63
CA TYR A 65 5.94 0.07 7.26
C TYR A 65 5.29 -0.37 8.58
N GLY A 66 5.15 -1.67 8.72
CA GLY A 66 4.65 -2.39 9.86
C GLY A 66 5.40 -1.99 11.11
N ASN A 67 4.63 -1.66 12.12
CA ASN A 67 5.04 -1.63 13.51
C ASN A 67 3.76 -1.76 14.35
N GLU A 68 3.81 -1.42 15.62
CA GLU A 68 2.63 -1.52 16.50
C GLU A 68 1.45 -0.62 16.07
N ILE A 69 1.65 0.47 15.32
CA ILE A 69 0.61 1.52 15.13
C ILE A 69 0.50 2.08 13.68
N PHE A 70 1.40 1.76 12.74
CA PHE A 70 1.40 2.27 11.34
C PHE A 70 1.25 3.80 11.23
N ILE A 71 2.22 4.55 11.74
CA ILE A 71 2.00 5.98 12.06
C ILE A 71 2.01 6.89 10.82
N LYS A 72 2.79 6.55 9.77
CA LYS A 72 2.99 7.47 8.64
C LYS A 72 3.36 6.73 7.33
N PRO A 73 2.81 7.15 6.17
CA PRO A 73 3.25 6.63 4.89
C PRO A 73 4.61 7.17 4.48
N THR A 74 5.43 6.30 3.89
CA THR A 74 6.57 6.66 3.04
C THR A 74 6.09 6.73 1.60
N PHE A 75 6.38 7.82 0.89
CA PHE A 75 6.00 7.98 -0.51
C PHE A 75 7.15 7.64 -1.45
N TYR A 76 6.86 6.84 -2.46
CA TYR A 76 7.79 6.49 -3.53
C TYR A 76 7.31 7.13 -4.82
N THR A 77 8.05 8.13 -5.29
CA THR A 77 7.75 8.83 -6.54
C THR A 77 8.17 7.99 -7.72
N ILE A 78 7.29 7.88 -8.71
CA ILE A 78 7.54 7.26 -10.00
C ILE A 78 7.62 8.35 -11.08
N ASN A 79 8.40 8.10 -12.14
CA ASN A 79 8.57 9.02 -13.26
C ASN A 79 7.36 9.02 -14.23
N SER A 80 6.15 8.90 -13.70
CA SER A 80 4.92 8.87 -14.47
C SER A 80 3.72 9.17 -13.58
N VAL A 81 2.57 9.35 -14.21
CA VAL A 81 1.30 9.62 -13.52
C VAL A 81 0.43 8.38 -13.52
N SER A 82 -0.41 8.25 -12.49
CA SER A 82 -1.47 7.26 -12.38
C SER A 82 -0.95 5.81 -12.28
N PRO A 83 -0.25 5.45 -11.20
CA PRO A 83 -0.04 4.05 -10.89
C PRO A 83 -1.40 3.36 -10.71
N TYR A 84 -1.48 2.12 -11.17
CA TYR A 84 -2.74 1.39 -11.27
C TYR A 84 -2.73 0.08 -10.49
N SER A 85 -1.66 -0.71 -10.61
CA SER A 85 -1.52 -1.97 -9.89
C SER A 85 -0.07 -2.23 -9.51
N ILE A 86 0.13 -3.10 -8.52
CA ILE A 86 1.46 -3.53 -8.07
C ILE A 86 1.56 -5.04 -8.01
N ASN A 87 2.79 -5.52 -8.16
CA ASN A 87 3.20 -6.87 -7.82
C ASN A 87 4.47 -6.81 -6.96
N VAL A 88 4.61 -7.74 -6.04
CA VAL A 88 5.75 -7.82 -5.13
C VAL A 88 6.40 -9.19 -5.27
N GLY A 89 7.71 -9.22 -5.42
CA GLY A 89 8.49 -10.45 -5.57
C GLY A 89 9.97 -10.15 -5.59
N ASP A 90 10.80 -11.17 -5.36
CA ASP A 90 12.24 -11.06 -5.60
C ASP A 90 12.50 -11.23 -7.10
N PHE A 91 12.49 -10.12 -7.84
CA PHE A 91 12.63 -10.12 -9.29
C PHE A 91 14.10 -10.11 -9.71
N ASN A 92 14.99 -9.62 -8.85
CA ASN A 92 16.41 -9.50 -9.12
C ASN A 92 17.29 -10.60 -8.48
N GLN A 93 16.69 -11.53 -7.72
CA GLN A 93 17.33 -12.65 -7.01
C GLN A 93 18.32 -12.24 -5.91
N ASP A 94 18.12 -11.08 -5.29
CA ASP A 94 18.95 -10.61 -4.17
C ASP A 94 18.39 -10.96 -2.80
N THR A 95 17.32 -11.78 -2.76
CA THR A 95 16.56 -12.19 -1.59
C THR A 95 15.70 -11.09 -0.96
N ARG A 96 15.72 -9.84 -1.43
CA ARG A 96 14.83 -8.78 -0.97
C ARG A 96 13.63 -8.68 -1.90
N LEU A 97 12.49 -8.26 -1.35
CA LEU A 97 11.30 -8.07 -2.15
C LEU A 97 11.40 -6.77 -2.95
N ASP A 98 11.23 -6.89 -4.26
CA ASP A 98 11.09 -5.79 -5.20
C ASP A 98 9.60 -5.46 -5.42
N ILE A 99 9.32 -4.24 -5.88
CA ILE A 99 7.99 -3.78 -6.25
C ILE A 99 7.98 -3.45 -7.74
N ALA A 100 7.11 -4.12 -8.50
CA ALA A 100 6.79 -3.76 -9.88
C ALA A 100 5.47 -2.97 -9.91
N VAL A 101 5.44 -1.83 -10.61
CA VAL A 101 4.28 -0.93 -10.66
C VAL A 101 3.78 -0.82 -12.10
N ALA A 102 2.55 -1.23 -12.37
CA ALA A 102 1.90 -0.97 -13.65
C ALA A 102 1.19 0.39 -13.63
N LEU A 103 1.25 1.09 -14.75
CA LEU A 103 0.76 2.47 -14.91
C LEU A 103 -0.43 2.50 -15.87
N SER A 104 -1.48 3.25 -15.55
CA SER A 104 -2.61 3.41 -16.48
C SER A 104 -2.24 4.40 -17.60
N GLY A 105 -2.36 3.98 -18.86
CA GLY A 105 -2.15 4.87 -20.01
C GLY A 105 -0.69 5.15 -20.37
N SER A 106 0.26 4.50 -19.69
CA SER A 106 1.67 4.52 -20.07
C SER A 106 2.04 3.16 -20.69
N ASN A 107 2.85 3.18 -21.75
CA ASN A 107 3.46 1.96 -22.31
C ASN A 107 4.71 1.53 -21.52
N GLN A 108 4.78 1.87 -20.22
CA GLN A 108 5.93 1.62 -19.36
C GLN A 108 5.49 0.76 -18.18
N VAL A 109 6.18 -0.36 -17.99
CA VAL A 109 6.15 -1.26 -16.83
C VAL A 109 7.54 -1.25 -16.22
#